data_AF-A0A8D9E1Y0-F1
#
_entry.id   AF-A0A8D9E1Y0-F1
#
_cell.length_a   1.000
_cell.length_b   1.000
_cell.length_c   1.000
_cell.angle_alpha   90.00
_cell.angle_beta   90.00
_cell.angle_gamma   90.00
#
_symmetry.space_group_name_H-M   'P 1'
#
loop_
_entity.id
_entity.type
_entity.pdbx_description
1 polymer ?
#
loop_
_entity_poly.entity_id
_entity_poly.type
_entity_poly.pdbx_seq_one_letter_code
_entity_poly.pdbx_strand_id
1 'polypeptide(L)'
;MAESNEEFHEDTRALFEGMKLVEENLASCISEEEIEKIFEPISELNLSSSKIYKYFIEKWKHANLAKSINSKELDDLFRKKAEITEDCKLYENTIAWRPTGDVKQDLSVKYRSDKLLYKEKLEKQVKASKIELDNLMDEIRFKTNKLDSMTSGLSILIHPLDLFYESHHYLCGLFLRETKYCFVLDVNLVLIILRLDFITEFSPVCKA
;
A
#
# COMPACT_ATOMS: atom_id res chain seq x y z
N MET A 1 36.07 3.66 10.92
CA MET A 1 34.80 4.36 11.28
C MET A 1 35.03 5.60 12.15
N ALA A 2 36.22 6.22 12.14
CA ALA A 2 36.50 7.46 12.89
C ALA A 2 36.83 8.65 11.97
N GLU A 3 37.21 8.40 10.71
CA GLU A 3 37.70 9.44 9.78
C GLU A 3 36.58 10.29 9.15
N SER A 4 35.32 9.82 9.11
CA SER A 4 34.22 10.56 8.45
C SER A 4 33.58 11.67 9.30
N ASN A 5 33.88 11.73 10.60
CA ASN A 5 33.33 12.75 11.50
C ASN A 5 34.23 14.00 11.59
N GLU A 6 35.51 13.91 11.22
CA GLU A 6 36.43 15.05 11.25
C GLU A 6 36.27 15.95 10.01
N GLU A 7 36.12 15.36 8.82
CA GLU A 7 35.90 16.07 7.55
C GLU A 7 34.59 16.88 7.53
N PHE A 8 33.56 16.39 8.25
CA PHE A 8 32.25 17.05 8.37
C PHE A 8 32.27 18.34 9.22
N HIS A 9 33.16 18.42 10.21
CA HIS A 9 33.39 19.66 10.96
C HIS A 9 34.16 20.69 10.12
N GLU A 10 34.90 20.27 9.10
CA GLU A 10 35.69 21.17 8.26
C GLU A 10 34.83 21.95 7.27
N ASP A 11 33.81 21.37 6.64
CA ASP A 11 32.99 22.07 5.64
C ASP A 11 32.01 23.10 6.24
N THR A 12 31.43 22.78 7.40
CA THR A 12 30.61 23.76 8.16
C THR A 12 31.49 24.85 8.77
N ARG A 13 32.70 24.51 9.25
CA ARG A 13 33.72 25.52 9.58
C ARG A 13 34.08 26.35 8.36
N ALA A 14 34.27 25.77 7.18
CA ALA A 14 34.70 26.50 5.98
C ALA A 14 33.66 27.53 5.52
N LEU A 15 32.36 27.26 5.65
CA LEU A 15 31.29 28.24 5.37
C LEU A 15 31.24 29.36 6.42
N PHE A 16 31.37 29.02 7.71
CA PHE A 16 31.45 30.02 8.79
C PHE A 16 32.74 30.84 8.72
N GLU A 17 33.86 30.20 8.41
CA GLU A 17 35.15 30.82 8.13
C GLU A 17 35.08 31.67 6.87
N GLY A 18 34.34 31.26 5.84
CA GLY A 18 34.09 32.06 4.65
C GLY A 18 33.29 33.34 4.97
N MET A 19 32.25 33.23 5.79
CA MET A 19 31.50 34.41 6.26
C MET A 19 32.34 35.31 7.18
N LYS A 20 33.14 34.72 8.06
CA LYS A 20 34.09 35.44 8.91
C LYS A 20 35.17 36.12 8.07
N LEU A 21 35.65 35.47 7.01
CA LEU A 21 36.62 36.01 6.06
C LEU A 21 36.01 37.16 5.26
N VAL A 22 34.74 37.08 4.87
CA VAL A 22 34.01 38.21 4.25
C VAL A 22 33.89 39.38 5.23
N GLU A 23 33.58 39.11 6.50
CA GLU A 23 33.53 40.15 7.53
C GLU A 23 34.91 40.78 7.82
N GLU A 24 35.98 39.98 7.84
CA GLU A 24 37.36 40.43 7.99
C GLU A 24 37.82 41.24 6.77
N ASN A 25 37.46 40.83 5.56
CA ASN A 25 37.74 41.56 4.32
C ASN A 25 36.95 42.87 4.24
N LEU A 26 35.71 42.90 4.70
CA LEU A 26 34.92 44.13 4.76
C LEU A 26 35.44 45.09 5.84
N ALA A 27 35.90 44.55 6.98
CA ALA A 27 36.52 45.34 8.04
C ALA A 27 37.87 45.94 7.58
N SER A 28 38.63 45.23 6.73
CA SER A 28 39.90 45.75 6.19
C SER A 28 39.70 46.79 5.08
N CYS A 29 38.54 46.83 4.43
CA CYS A 29 38.15 47.91 3.52
C CYS A 29 37.84 49.24 4.22
N ILE A 30 37.73 49.26 5.54
CA ILE A 30 37.51 50.48 6.33
C ILE A 30 38.85 50.84 6.96
N SER A 31 39.59 51.79 6.38
CA SER A 31 40.88 52.18 6.96
C SER A 31 40.71 53.18 8.11
N GLU A 32 41.60 53.10 9.11
CA GLU A 32 41.65 54.07 10.22
C GLU A 32 41.86 55.49 9.68
N GLU A 33 42.65 55.62 8.61
CA GLU A 33 42.92 56.88 7.90
C GLU A 33 41.69 57.49 7.22
N GLU A 34 40.82 56.67 6.60
CA GLU A 34 39.57 57.16 6.00
C GLU A 34 38.57 57.61 7.07
N ILE A 35 38.51 56.90 8.19
CA ILE A 35 37.70 57.32 9.34
C ILE A 35 38.27 58.61 9.93
N GLU A 36 39.59 58.72 10.10
CA GLU A 36 40.23 59.95 10.56
C GLU A 36 39.93 61.15 9.66
N LYS A 37 39.96 60.99 8.33
CA LYS A 37 39.59 62.07 7.38
C LYS A 37 38.13 62.50 7.51
N ILE A 38 37.22 61.56 7.77
CA ILE A 38 35.79 61.87 7.96
C ILE A 38 35.55 62.59 9.30
N PHE A 39 36.34 62.26 10.33
CA PHE A 39 36.24 62.83 11.67
C PHE A 39 37.23 63.98 11.95
N GLU A 40 38.08 64.35 10.98
CA GLU A 40 39.03 65.46 11.03
C GLU A 40 38.38 66.80 11.42
N PRO A 41 37.16 67.15 10.96
CA PRO A 41 36.46 68.37 11.39
C PRO A 41 36.03 68.36 12.86
N ILE A 42 36.09 67.21 13.53
CA ILE A 42 35.68 66.98 14.92
C ILE A 42 36.92 66.88 15.84
N SER A 43 38.13 66.98 15.27
CA SER A 43 39.44 66.83 15.94
C SER A 43 39.71 67.82 17.08
N GLU A 44 38.91 68.88 17.23
CA GLU A 44 38.96 69.81 18.37
C GLU A 44 38.55 69.16 19.71
N LEU A 45 37.97 67.95 19.71
CA LEU A 45 37.41 67.31 20.91
C LEU A 45 38.36 66.40 21.71
N ASN A 46 39.67 66.34 21.42
CA ASN A 46 40.64 65.54 22.21
C ASN A 46 40.26 64.05 22.41
N LEU A 47 39.44 63.50 21.51
CA LEU A 47 39.12 62.08 21.48
C LEU A 47 40.12 61.40 20.56
N SER A 48 40.85 60.40 21.08
CA SER A 48 41.72 59.55 20.26
C SER A 48 40.86 58.86 19.19
N SER A 49 40.99 59.30 17.94
CA SER A 49 40.38 58.73 16.72
C SER A 49 40.50 57.21 16.68
N SER A 50 41.66 56.69 17.07
CA SER A 50 41.94 55.26 17.20
C SER A 50 41.01 54.51 18.14
N LYS A 51 40.56 55.12 19.24
CA LYS A 51 39.59 54.49 20.16
C LYS A 51 38.18 54.40 19.55
N ILE A 52 37.79 55.41 18.77
CA ILE A 52 36.50 55.44 18.06
C ILE A 52 36.48 54.41 16.95
N TYR A 53 37.56 54.34 16.17
CA TYR A 53 37.76 53.34 15.12
C TYR A 53 37.66 51.92 15.67
N LYS A 54 38.42 51.61 16.74
CA LYS A 54 38.38 50.30 17.39
C LYS A 54 36.98 49.95 17.92
N TYR A 55 36.32 50.90 18.58
CA TYR A 55 34.96 50.70 19.10
C TYR A 55 33.93 50.44 17.98
N PHE A 56 34.04 51.16 16.86
CA PHE A 56 33.16 50.99 15.70
C PHE A 56 33.32 49.61 15.06
N ILE A 57 34.56 49.18 14.80
CA ILE A 57 34.85 47.88 14.19
C ILE A 57 34.40 46.73 15.11
N GLU A 58 34.66 46.81 16.43
CA GLU A 58 34.20 45.80 17.38
C GLU A 58 32.67 45.71 17.45
N LYS A 59 31.98 46.84 17.52
CA LYS A 59 30.51 46.89 17.51
C LYS A 59 29.92 46.36 16.22
N TRP A 60 30.53 46.67 15.07
CA TRP A 60 30.08 46.23 13.76
C TRP A 60 30.21 44.70 13.62
N LYS A 61 31.35 44.12 14.00
CA LYS A 61 31.58 42.67 13.99
C LYS A 61 30.59 41.90 14.87
N HIS A 62 30.33 42.40 16.09
CA HIS A 62 29.44 41.71 17.02
C HIS A 62 27.94 41.83 16.66
N ALA A 63 27.53 42.82 15.86
CA ALA A 63 26.12 43.09 15.60
C ALA A 63 25.53 42.26 14.43
N ASN A 64 26.33 41.90 13.43
CA ASN A 64 25.83 41.33 12.17
C ASN A 64 25.70 39.80 12.19
N LEU A 65 26.66 39.09 12.79
CA LEU A 65 26.64 37.62 12.86
C LEU A 65 25.63 37.07 13.88
N ALA A 66 25.49 37.74 15.02
CA ALA A 66 24.68 37.24 16.13
C ALA A 66 23.16 37.43 15.93
N LYS A 67 22.73 38.32 15.02
CA LYS A 67 21.30 38.65 14.82
C LYS A 67 20.64 37.92 13.66
N SER A 68 21.37 37.49 12.63
CA SER A 68 20.76 36.83 11.44
C SER A 68 20.75 35.32 11.53
N ILE A 69 21.55 34.73 12.42
CA ILE A 69 21.71 33.28 12.55
C ILE A 69 21.02 32.83 13.84
N ASN A 70 19.76 32.41 13.73
CA ASN A 70 19.17 31.53 14.74
C ASN A 70 19.86 30.17 14.61
N SER A 71 21.06 30.05 15.19
CA SER A 71 22.08 29.06 14.82
C SER A 71 21.55 27.63 14.78
N LYS A 72 20.61 27.28 15.67
CA LYS A 72 20.04 25.93 15.73
C LYS A 72 19.29 25.50 14.47
N GLU A 73 18.49 26.37 13.85
CA GLU A 73 17.73 26.01 12.65
C GLU A 73 18.65 25.87 11.43
N LEU A 74 19.67 26.72 11.37
CA LEU A 74 20.66 26.70 10.30
C LEU A 74 21.58 25.47 10.43
N ASP A 75 22.01 25.16 11.64
CA ASP A 75 22.79 23.96 11.97
C ASP A 75 22.00 22.68 11.62
N ASP A 76 20.70 22.64 11.93
CA ASP A 76 19.82 21.52 11.57
C ASP A 76 19.66 21.36 10.04
N LEU A 77 19.56 22.46 9.30
CA LEU A 77 19.50 22.42 7.83
C LEU A 77 20.82 21.95 7.21
N PHE A 78 21.96 22.40 7.75
CA PHE A 78 23.28 21.94 7.29
C PHE A 78 23.50 20.45 7.57
N ARG A 79 23.10 19.97 8.76
CA ARG A 79 23.15 18.55 9.09
C ARG A 79 22.33 17.72 8.11
N LYS A 80 21.07 18.11 7.85
CA LYS A 80 20.21 17.43 6.86
C LYS A 80 20.79 17.45 5.45
N LYS A 81 21.40 18.56 5.03
CA LYS A 81 22.06 18.65 3.71
C LYS A 81 23.21 17.65 3.61
N ALA A 82 24.00 17.49 4.67
CA ALA A 82 25.11 16.56 4.70
C ALA A 82 24.65 15.10 4.68
N GLU A 83 23.62 14.76 5.46
CA GLU A 83 22.96 13.44 5.40
C GLU A 83 22.54 13.12 3.94
N ILE A 84 21.87 14.05 3.27
CA ILE A 84 21.46 13.89 1.86
C ILE A 84 22.67 13.74 0.93
N THR A 85 23.75 14.49 1.18
CA THR A 85 24.95 14.47 0.33
C THR A 85 25.67 13.13 0.44
N GLU A 86 25.78 12.59 1.66
CA GLU A 86 26.37 11.28 1.89
C GLU A 86 25.53 10.16 1.27
N ASP A 87 24.21 10.19 1.46
CA ASP A 87 23.29 9.27 0.79
C ASP A 87 23.41 9.34 -0.74
N CYS A 88 23.69 10.52 -1.29
CA CYS A 88 23.89 10.71 -2.73
C CYS A 88 25.22 10.17 -3.27
N LYS A 89 26.28 10.06 -2.44
CA LYS A 89 27.57 9.48 -2.87
C LYS A 89 27.41 8.03 -3.34
N LEU A 90 26.47 7.29 -2.76
CA LEU A 90 26.10 5.93 -3.20
C LEU A 90 25.61 5.86 -4.65
N TYR A 91 25.26 7.01 -5.24
CA TYR A 91 24.69 7.14 -6.57
C TYR A 91 25.58 7.95 -7.53
N GLU A 92 26.89 8.08 -7.26
CA GLU A 92 27.88 8.92 -7.97
C GLU A 92 27.84 8.85 -9.51
N ASN A 93 27.43 7.71 -10.08
CA ASN A 93 27.34 7.52 -11.53
C ASN A 93 25.95 7.79 -12.13
N THR A 94 25.05 8.41 -11.38
CA THR A 94 23.68 8.69 -11.82
C THR A 94 23.37 10.18 -11.77
N ILE A 95 22.63 10.65 -12.78
CA ILE A 95 22.15 12.02 -12.82
C ILE A 95 20.88 12.08 -11.97
N ALA A 96 20.97 12.73 -10.82
CA ALA A 96 19.82 12.99 -9.97
C ALA A 96 18.76 13.80 -10.75
N TRP A 97 17.51 13.37 -10.65
CA TRP A 97 16.40 14.06 -11.29
C TRP A 97 16.32 15.52 -10.82
N ARG A 98 15.95 16.43 -11.73
CA ARG A 98 15.74 17.85 -11.46
C ARG A 98 14.34 18.23 -11.97
N PRO A 99 13.63 19.13 -11.26
CA PRO A 99 12.35 19.63 -11.73
C PRO A 99 12.48 20.19 -13.14
N THR A 100 11.60 19.73 -14.03
CA THR A 100 11.63 20.12 -15.44
C THR A 100 10.96 21.47 -15.68
N GLY A 101 10.16 21.94 -14.72
CA GLY A 101 9.32 23.12 -14.86
C GLY A 101 7.94 22.80 -15.44
N ASP A 102 7.72 21.58 -15.96
CA ASP A 102 6.39 21.08 -16.28
C ASP A 102 5.76 20.42 -15.05
N VAL A 103 4.76 21.11 -14.47
CA VAL A 103 4.01 20.67 -13.30
C VAL A 103 3.41 19.28 -13.49
N LYS A 104 2.94 18.92 -14.69
CA LYS A 104 2.32 17.61 -14.93
C LYS A 104 3.37 16.50 -14.85
N GLN A 105 4.53 16.72 -15.45
CA GLN A 105 5.63 15.75 -15.45
C GLN A 105 6.18 15.58 -14.03
N ASP A 106 6.44 16.66 -13.32
CA ASP A 106 7.02 16.66 -11.98
C ASP A 106 6.08 15.99 -10.95
N LEU A 107 4.76 16.27 -11.02
CA LEU A 107 3.77 15.59 -10.17
C LEU A 107 3.64 14.11 -10.51
N SER A 108 3.72 13.74 -11.81
CA SER A 108 3.60 12.34 -12.22
C SER A 108 4.69 11.47 -11.60
N VAL A 109 5.92 11.99 -11.47
CA VAL A 109 7.06 11.30 -10.85
C VAL A 109 6.80 11.08 -9.36
N LYS A 110 6.33 12.12 -8.66
CA LYS A 110 6.01 12.04 -7.22
C LYS A 110 4.96 10.97 -6.91
N TYR A 111 3.89 10.89 -7.69
CA TYR A 111 2.81 9.93 -7.45
C TYR A 111 3.05 8.54 -8.07
N ARG A 112 4.16 8.34 -8.79
CA ARG A 112 4.40 7.08 -9.50
C ARG A 112 4.61 5.91 -8.55
N SER A 113 5.37 6.12 -7.46
CA SER A 113 5.61 5.10 -6.42
C SER A 113 4.29 4.65 -5.79
N ASP A 114 3.45 5.60 -5.39
CA ASP A 114 2.17 5.32 -4.72
C ASP A 114 1.21 4.58 -5.66
N LYS A 115 1.17 4.99 -6.93
CA LYS A 115 0.37 4.30 -7.96
C LYS A 115 0.86 2.88 -8.21
N LEU A 116 2.17 2.64 -8.20
CA LEU A 116 2.75 1.30 -8.35
C LEU A 116 2.39 0.41 -7.15
N LEU A 117 2.56 0.91 -5.93
CA LEU A 117 2.17 0.19 -4.71
C LEU A 117 0.68 -0.16 -4.69
N TYR A 118 -0.17 0.80 -5.08
CA TYR A 118 -1.62 0.57 -5.17
C TYR A 118 -1.97 -0.46 -6.24
N LYS A 119 -1.33 -0.39 -7.41
CA LYS A 119 -1.49 -1.37 -8.49
C LYS A 119 -1.10 -2.78 -8.01
N GLU A 120 0.04 -2.94 -7.36
CA GLU A 120 0.48 -4.22 -6.82
C GLU A 120 -0.51 -4.79 -5.80
N LYS A 121 -1.09 -3.93 -4.95
CA LYS A 121 -2.12 -4.34 -3.99
C LYS A 121 -3.37 -4.85 -4.70
N LEU A 122 -3.84 -4.13 -5.72
CA LEU A 122 -5.00 -4.56 -6.52
C LEU A 122 -4.72 -5.87 -7.27
N GLU A 123 -3.54 -6.03 -7.86
CA GLU A 123 -3.16 -7.27 -8.55
C GLU A 123 -3.15 -8.47 -7.60
N LYS A 124 -2.68 -8.30 -6.36
CA LYS A 124 -2.74 -9.35 -5.34
C LYS A 124 -4.19 -9.71 -4.99
N GLN A 125 -5.06 -8.72 -4.84
CA GLN A 125 -6.49 -8.96 -4.56
C GLN A 125 -7.17 -9.69 -5.71
N VAL A 126 -6.97 -9.25 -6.95
CA VAL A 126 -7.53 -9.90 -8.14
C VAL A 126 -7.04 -11.35 -8.26
N LYS A 127 -5.76 -11.61 -8.01
CA LYS A 127 -5.21 -12.97 -8.00
C LYS A 127 -5.86 -13.84 -6.93
N ALA A 128 -6.03 -13.32 -5.71
CA ALA A 128 -6.69 -14.04 -4.62
C ALA A 128 -8.15 -14.39 -4.97
N SER A 129 -8.93 -13.41 -5.43
CA SER A 129 -10.32 -13.64 -5.84
C SER A 129 -10.45 -14.59 -7.03
N LYS A 130 -9.48 -14.60 -7.95
CA LYS A 130 -9.46 -15.56 -9.07
C LYS A 130 -9.27 -17.00 -8.56
N ILE A 131 -8.36 -17.22 -7.62
CA ILE A 131 -8.14 -18.54 -7.00
C ILE A 131 -9.39 -19.00 -6.27
N GLU A 132 -10.05 -18.12 -5.51
CA GLU A 132 -11.30 -18.44 -4.83
C GLU A 132 -12.42 -18.81 -5.82
N LEU A 133 -12.53 -18.06 -6.92
CA LEU A 133 -13.52 -18.35 -7.96
C LEU A 133 -13.27 -19.71 -8.62
N ASP A 134 -12.01 -20.02 -8.94
CA ASP A 134 -11.63 -21.31 -9.55
C ASP A 134 -11.97 -22.47 -8.58
N ASN A 135 -11.69 -22.33 -7.28
CA ASN A 135 -12.07 -23.34 -6.28
C ASN A 135 -13.59 -23.53 -6.18
N LEU A 136 -14.37 -22.44 -6.19
CA LEU A 136 -15.84 -22.51 -6.16
C LEU A 136 -16.40 -23.15 -7.43
N MET A 137 -15.81 -22.86 -8.59
CA MET A 137 -16.20 -23.48 -9.86
C MET A 137 -15.97 -25.00 -9.84
N ASP A 138 -14.84 -25.45 -9.29
CA ASP A 138 -14.54 -26.87 -9.11
C ASP A 138 -15.53 -27.54 -8.15
N GLU A 139 -15.88 -26.88 -7.04
CA GLU A 139 -16.88 -27.38 -6.10
C GLU A 139 -18.28 -27.50 -6.73
N ILE A 140 -18.70 -26.48 -7.49
CA ILE A 140 -19.96 -26.51 -8.23
C ILE A 140 -19.95 -27.68 -9.21
N ARG A 141 -18.88 -27.85 -9.99
CA ARG A 141 -18.75 -28.93 -10.97
C ARG A 141 -18.84 -30.31 -10.30
N PHE A 142 -18.19 -30.48 -9.16
CA PHE A 142 -18.28 -31.71 -8.37
C PHE A 142 -19.72 -31.98 -7.92
N LYS A 143 -20.41 -30.97 -7.39
CA LYS A 143 -21.81 -31.09 -6.95
C LYS A 143 -22.76 -31.37 -8.11
N THR A 144 -22.58 -30.75 -9.27
CA THR A 144 -23.36 -31.00 -10.47
C THR A 144 -23.19 -32.45 -10.93
N ASN A 145 -21.96 -32.95 -11.03
CA ASN A 145 -21.71 -34.35 -11.40
C ASN A 145 -22.36 -35.34 -10.41
N LYS A 146 -22.36 -35.02 -9.11
CA LYS A 146 -23.04 -35.83 -8.09
C LYS A 146 -24.56 -35.80 -8.26
N LEU A 147 -25.13 -34.64 -8.59
CA LEU A 147 -26.56 -34.52 -8.86
C LEU A 147 -26.96 -35.33 -10.10
N ASP A 148 -26.16 -35.27 -11.17
CA ASP A 148 -26.39 -36.02 -12.40
C ASP A 148 -26.33 -37.53 -12.17
N SER A 149 -25.40 -38.00 -11.34
CA SER A 149 -25.31 -39.42 -10.99
C SER A 149 -26.51 -39.88 -10.14
N MET A 150 -26.96 -39.06 -9.17
CA MET A 150 -28.17 -39.35 -8.40
C MET A 150 -29.43 -39.34 -9.27
N THR A 151 -29.53 -38.40 -10.21
CA THR A 151 -30.66 -38.30 -11.15
C THR A 151 -30.70 -39.50 -12.10
N SER A 152 -29.53 -39.93 -12.58
CA SER A 152 -29.39 -41.15 -13.39
C SER A 152 -29.78 -42.39 -12.58
N GLY A 153 -29.34 -42.50 -11.32
CA GLY A 153 -29.71 -43.58 -10.42
C GLY A 153 -31.22 -43.64 -10.15
N LEU A 154 -31.86 -42.48 -9.92
CA LEU A 154 -33.32 -42.40 -9.78
C LEU A 154 -34.04 -42.80 -11.07
N SER A 155 -33.53 -42.40 -12.23
CA SER A 155 -34.12 -42.78 -13.53
C SER A 155 -34.10 -44.29 -13.74
N ILE A 156 -33.03 -44.97 -13.30
CA ILE A 156 -32.93 -46.44 -13.33
C ILE A 156 -33.97 -47.09 -12.41
N LEU A 157 -34.32 -46.47 -11.28
CA LEU A 157 -35.32 -46.99 -10.34
C LEU A 157 -36.77 -46.70 -10.79
N ILE A 158 -37.00 -45.55 -11.43
CA ILE A 158 -38.33 -45.14 -11.92
C ILE A 158 -38.75 -46.01 -13.10
N HIS A 159 -37.84 -46.31 -14.04
CA HIS A 159 -38.20 -47.04 -15.25
C HIS A 159 -38.86 -48.42 -15.01
N PRO A 160 -38.36 -49.28 -14.09
CA PRO A 160 -39.02 -50.52 -13.70
C PRO A 160 -40.37 -50.31 -13.00
N LEU A 161 -40.51 -49.24 -12.20
CA LEU A 161 -41.78 -48.92 -11.54
C LEU A 161 -42.83 -48.52 -12.57
N ASP A 162 -42.49 -47.67 -13.55
CA ASP A 162 -43.40 -47.29 -14.64
C ASP A 162 -43.84 -48.53 -15.44
N LEU A 163 -42.89 -49.41 -15.81
CA LEU A 163 -43.19 -50.68 -16.48
C LEU A 163 -44.10 -51.59 -15.64
N PHE A 164 -43.89 -51.65 -14.32
CA PHE A 164 -44.74 -52.41 -13.40
C PHE A 164 -46.16 -51.84 -13.35
N TYR A 165 -46.32 -50.52 -13.26
CA TYR A 165 -47.62 -49.85 -13.25
C TYR A 165 -48.37 -50.05 -14.57
N GLU A 166 -47.71 -49.89 -15.72
CA GLU A 166 -48.33 -50.13 -17.03
C GLU A 166 -48.78 -51.58 -17.18
N SER A 167 -47.94 -52.53 -16.77
CA SER A 167 -48.26 -53.97 -16.82
C SER A 167 -49.41 -54.33 -15.88
N HIS A 168 -49.44 -53.79 -14.66
CA HIS A 168 -50.55 -53.99 -13.72
C HIS A 168 -51.85 -53.37 -14.23
N HIS A 169 -51.81 -52.16 -14.79
CA HIS A 169 -53.00 -51.52 -15.34
C HIS A 169 -53.57 -52.32 -16.52
N TYR A 170 -52.70 -52.90 -17.37
CA TYR A 170 -53.09 -53.78 -18.46
C TYR A 170 -53.72 -55.09 -17.94
N LEU A 171 -53.10 -55.73 -16.95
CA LEU A 171 -53.61 -56.96 -16.34
C LEU A 171 -54.94 -56.75 -15.62
N CYS A 172 -55.09 -55.67 -14.83
CA CYS A 172 -56.37 -55.31 -14.22
C CYS A 172 -57.45 -55.04 -15.26
N GLY A 173 -57.11 -54.37 -16.38
CA GLY A 173 -58.02 -54.13 -17.49
C GLY A 173 -58.48 -55.42 -18.20
N LEU A 174 -57.60 -56.40 -18.35
CA LEU A 174 -57.94 -57.72 -18.89
C LEU A 174 -58.79 -58.55 -17.91
N PHE A 175 -58.44 -58.54 -16.62
CA PHE A 175 -59.17 -59.26 -15.57
C PHE A 175 -60.62 -58.77 -15.44
N LEU A 176 -60.83 -57.44 -15.55
CA LEU A 176 -62.16 -56.81 -15.56
C LEU A 176 -62.98 -57.11 -16.83
N ARG A 177 -62.34 -57.51 -17.93
CA ARG A 177 -63.04 -57.94 -19.16
C ARG A 177 -63.50 -59.40 -19.09
N GLU A 178 -62.72 -60.28 -18.46
CA GLU A 178 -63.02 -61.72 -18.43
C GLU A 178 -63.87 -62.15 -17.23
N THR A 179 -63.88 -61.38 -16.13
CA THR A 179 -64.66 -61.71 -14.95
C THR A 179 -65.74 -60.65 -14.67
N LYS A 180 -67.02 -61.04 -14.74
CA LYS A 180 -68.18 -60.21 -14.33
C LYS A 180 -68.28 -60.00 -12.81
N TYR A 181 -67.23 -60.27 -12.04
CA TYR A 181 -67.23 -60.17 -10.58
C TYR A 181 -66.14 -59.21 -10.10
N CYS A 182 -66.59 -58.08 -9.55
CA CYS A 182 -65.76 -57.10 -8.88
C CYS A 182 -65.08 -57.71 -7.64
N PHE A 183 -63.77 -57.90 -7.71
CA PHE A 183 -62.91 -57.69 -6.54
C PHE A 183 -62.12 -56.41 -6.80
N VAL A 184 -62.62 -55.30 -6.25
CA VAL A 184 -61.82 -54.08 -6.07
C VAL A 184 -60.85 -54.40 -4.93
N LEU A 185 -59.75 -55.08 -5.24
CA LEU A 185 -58.55 -54.97 -4.41
C LEU A 185 -58.06 -53.55 -4.63
N ASP A 186 -58.45 -52.69 -3.68
CA ASP A 186 -58.11 -51.29 -3.64
C ASP A 186 -56.60 -51.14 -3.85
N VAL A 187 -56.20 -50.57 -4.98
CA VAL A 187 -54.81 -50.39 -5.38
C VAL A 187 -54.02 -49.67 -4.28
N ASN A 188 -54.72 -48.88 -3.46
CA ASN A 188 -54.18 -48.24 -2.26
C ASN A 188 -53.71 -49.25 -1.20
N LEU A 189 -54.37 -50.39 -1.02
CA LEU A 189 -53.99 -51.40 -0.02
C LEU A 189 -52.67 -52.10 -0.40
N VAL A 190 -52.48 -52.41 -1.68
CA VAL A 190 -51.24 -53.00 -2.20
C VAL A 190 -50.09 -51.99 -2.15
N LEU A 191 -50.37 -50.71 -2.47
CA LEU A 191 -49.41 -49.61 -2.32
C LEU A 191 -49.03 -49.34 -0.86
N ILE A 192 -49.96 -49.49 0.09
CA ILE A 192 -49.70 -49.37 1.52
C ILE A 192 -48.82 -50.53 2.00
N ILE A 193 -49.08 -51.77 1.57
CA ILE A 193 -48.29 -52.95 1.94
C ILE A 193 -46.86 -52.83 1.35
N LEU A 194 -46.73 -52.48 0.07
CA LEU A 194 -45.43 -52.28 -0.56
C LEU A 194 -44.66 -51.07 0.01
N ARG A 195 -45.34 -49.99 0.42
CA ARG A 195 -44.71 -48.88 1.14
C ARG A 195 -44.23 -49.29 2.53
N LEU A 196 -44.97 -50.13 3.24
CA LEU A 196 -44.60 -50.58 4.59
C LEU A 196 -43.36 -51.48 4.54
N ASP A 197 -43.31 -52.43 3.61
CA ASP A 197 -42.14 -53.32 3.46
C ASP A 197 -40.87 -52.54 3.05
N PHE A 198 -41.02 -51.54 2.16
CA PHE A 198 -39.91 -50.70 1.72
C PHE A 198 -39.38 -49.78 2.84
N ILE A 199 -40.24 -49.28 3.74
CA ILE A 199 -39.83 -48.48 4.90
C ILE A 199 -39.11 -49.35 5.94
N THR A 200 -39.50 -50.61 6.11
CA THR A 200 -38.85 -51.53 7.07
C THR A 200 -37.51 -52.06 6.60
N GLU A 201 -37.28 -52.21 5.29
CA GLU A 201 -35.97 -52.66 4.78
C GLU A 201 -34.93 -51.53 4.64
N PHE A 202 -35.36 -50.29 4.41
CA PHE A 202 -34.45 -49.17 4.09
C PHE A 202 -34.34 -48.06 5.15
N SER A 203 -35.05 -48.15 6.28
CA SER A 203 -34.86 -47.23 7.41
C SER A 203 -33.80 -47.75 8.40
N PRO A 204 -32.63 -47.09 8.55
CA PRO A 204 -31.64 -47.46 9.57
C PRO A 204 -32.07 -47.10 11.01
N VAL A 205 -33.25 -46.50 11.20
CA VAL A 205 -33.78 -46.11 12.52
C VAL A 205 -34.55 -47.25 13.20
N CYS A 206 -34.94 -48.31 12.47
CA CYS A 206 -35.74 -49.42 13.02
C CYS A 206 -34.94 -50.71 13.30
N LYS A 207 -33.61 -50.69 13.12
CA LYS A 207 -32.69 -51.77 13.53
C LYS A 207 -31.94 -51.39 14.81
N ALA A 208 -32.69 -51.18 15.89
CA ALA A 208 -32.18 -51.04 17.26
C ALA A 208 -32.87 -52.07 18.16
#